data_AF-A0A522D7S9-F1
#
_entry.id   AF-A0A522D7S9-F1
#
_cell.length_a   1.000
_cell.length_b   1.000
_cell.length_c   1.000
_cell.angle_alpha   90.00
_cell.angle_beta   90.00
_cell.angle_gamma   90.00
#
_symmetry.space_group_name_H-M   'P 1'
#
loop_
_entity.id
_entity.type
_entity.pdbx_description
1 polymer ?
#
loop_
_entity_poly.entity_id
_entity_poly.type
_entity_poly.pdbx_seq_one_letter_code
_entity_poly.pdbx_strand_id
1 'polypeptide(L)'
;MRSLVPQASSLRRWAATLVASIGALLAGVAHAASPAAPIAGSGGMVVSAQHLASDVGADILRRGRNPVDAAVAVGYALAVVYPQAGNIGGGGFMTLRLADGPTRVASWKPVATG
;
A
#
# COMPACT_ATOMS: atom_id res chain seq x y z
N MET A 1 15.56 8.85 66.48
CA MET A 1 14.51 9.07 65.46
C MET A 1 15.18 9.66 64.21
N ARG A 2 15.49 8.82 63.20
CA ARG A 2 16.07 9.31 61.93
C ARG A 2 14.91 9.70 61.01
N SER A 3 14.94 10.93 60.52
CA SER A 3 13.89 11.50 59.66
C SER A 3 13.69 10.65 58.40
N LEU A 4 12.45 10.17 58.19
CA LEU A 4 12.00 9.48 56.98
C LEU A 4 11.68 10.48 55.85
N VAL A 5 12.46 11.57 55.74
CA VAL A 5 12.24 12.56 54.67
C VAL A 5 13.08 12.11 53.46
N PRO A 6 12.44 11.75 52.32
CA PRO A 6 13.18 11.41 51.10
C PRO A 6 14.03 12.61 50.66
N GLN A 7 15.34 12.39 50.53
CA GLN A 7 16.32 13.41 50.13
C GLN A 7 15.91 14.02 48.77
N ALA A 8 15.94 15.35 48.62
CA ALA A 8 15.48 16.06 47.40
C ALA A 8 16.13 15.59 46.08
N SER A 9 17.28 14.93 46.14
CA SER A 9 17.97 14.32 45.00
C SER A 9 17.29 13.05 44.45
N SER A 10 16.53 12.33 45.28
CA SER A 10 15.82 11.11 44.87
C SER A 10 14.58 11.45 44.02
N LEU A 11 13.80 12.48 44.39
CA LEU A 11 12.64 12.94 43.60
C LEU A 11 13.05 13.39 42.19
N ARG A 12 14.19 14.08 42.05
CA ARG A 12 14.71 14.53 40.75
C ARG A 12 15.07 13.35 39.83
N ARG A 13 15.59 12.26 40.39
CA ARG A 13 15.93 11.05 39.63
C ARG A 13 14.66 10.33 39.14
N TRP A 14 13.65 10.19 40.00
CA TRP A 14 12.36 9.60 39.62
C TRP A 14 11.63 10.41 38.56
N ALA A 15 11.63 11.74 38.69
CA ALA A 15 11.05 12.63 37.68
C ALA A 15 11.77 12.50 36.32
N ALA A 16 13.11 12.44 36.31
CA ALA A 16 13.88 12.27 35.08
C ALA A 16 13.59 10.94 34.38
N THR A 17 13.49 9.84 35.13
CA THR A 17 13.14 8.53 34.57
C THR A 17 11.72 8.52 34.00
N LEU A 18 10.74 9.12 34.68
CA LEU A 18 9.37 9.23 34.17
C LEU A 18 9.30 10.03 32.87
N VAL A 19 9.99 11.17 32.81
CA VAL A 19 10.04 12.00 31.60
C VAL A 19 10.69 11.24 30.44
N ALA A 20 11.80 10.52 30.68
CA ALA A 20 12.45 9.70 29.67
C ALA A 20 11.55 8.57 29.17
N SER A 21 10.84 7.87 30.06
CA SER A 21 9.91 6.80 29.71
C SER A 21 8.71 7.31 28.91
N ILE A 22 8.14 8.45 29.29
CA ILE A 22 7.06 9.10 28.54
C ILE A 22 7.57 9.53 27.16
N GLY A 23 8.76 10.13 27.08
CA GLY A 23 9.38 10.49 25.81
C GLY A 23 9.58 9.30 24.87
N ALA A 24 10.07 8.17 25.40
CA ALA A 24 10.25 6.94 24.63
C ALA A 24 8.90 6.35 24.16
N LEU A 25 7.88 6.37 25.01
CA LEU A 25 6.53 5.93 24.65
C LEU A 25 5.93 6.80 23.55
N LEU A 26 6.05 8.14 23.67
CA LEU A 26 5.56 9.10 22.69
C LEU A 26 6.29 9.00 21.34
N ALA A 27 7.59 8.71 21.33
CA ALA A 27 8.34 8.46 20.10
C ALA A 27 7.90 7.16 19.41
N GLY A 28 7.63 6.10 20.18
CA GLY A 28 7.16 4.82 19.66
C GLY A 28 5.80 4.92 18.97
N VAL A 29 4.84 5.64 19.56
CA VAL A 29 3.51 5.89 18.94
C VAL A 29 3.63 6.73 17.67
N ALA A 30 4.49 7.74 17.65
CA ALA A 30 4.69 8.57 16.45
C ALA A 30 5.27 7.75 15.27
N HIS A 31 6.20 6.82 15.55
CA HIS A 31 6.78 5.95 14.53
C HIS A 31 5.75 4.94 13.98
N ALA A 32 4.92 4.36 14.84
CA ALA A 32 3.86 3.42 14.41
C ALA A 32 2.75 4.09 13.58
N ALA A 33 2.51 5.39 13.79
CA ALA A 33 1.56 6.18 13.02
C ALA A 33 2.11 6.69 11.68
N SER A 34 3.39 6.45 11.39
CA SER A 34 4.01 6.92 10.15
C SER A 34 3.49 6.10 8.95
N PRO A 35 3.11 6.75 7.84
CA PRO A 35 2.72 6.02 6.64
C PRO A 35 3.90 5.18 6.15
N ALA A 36 3.61 3.97 5.64
CA ALA A 36 4.63 3.13 5.03
C ALA A 36 5.32 3.90 3.90
N ALA A 37 6.65 3.78 3.83
CA ALA A 37 7.41 4.41 2.77
C ALA A 37 6.92 3.93 1.39
N PRO A 38 6.78 4.81 0.40
CA PRO A 38 6.41 4.41 -0.95
C PRO A 38 7.40 3.39 -1.52
N ILE A 39 6.89 2.39 -2.23
CA ILE A 39 7.74 1.47 -2.98
C ILE A 39 8.25 2.22 -4.21
N ALA A 40 9.58 2.27 -4.39
CA ALA A 40 10.23 2.91 -5.52
C ALA A 40 10.84 1.88 -6.48
N GLY A 41 10.83 2.19 -7.78
CA GLY A 41 11.46 1.38 -8.82
C GLY A 41 11.78 2.23 -10.04
N SER A 42 12.82 1.86 -10.78
CA SER A 42 13.29 2.58 -11.98
C SER A 42 12.67 2.09 -13.30
N GLY A 43 11.79 1.09 -13.24
CA GLY A 43 11.07 0.53 -14.39
C GLY A 43 9.57 0.83 -14.36
N GLY A 44 8.77 -0.04 -14.96
CA GLY A 44 7.31 0.02 -14.84
C GLY A 44 6.81 -0.58 -13.52
N MET A 45 5.67 -0.09 -13.03
CA MET A 45 5.05 -0.55 -11.78
C MET A 45 3.67 -1.11 -12.06
N VAL A 46 3.34 -2.22 -11.39
CA VAL A 46 2.00 -2.82 -11.38
C VAL A 46 1.50 -2.89 -9.95
N VAL A 47 0.27 -2.42 -9.73
CA VAL A 47 -0.39 -2.45 -8.43
C VAL A 47 -1.74 -3.11 -8.61
N SER A 48 -2.06 -4.08 -7.75
CA SER A 48 -3.35 -4.76 -7.75
C SER A 48 -3.71 -5.25 -6.34
N ALA A 49 -4.95 -5.71 -6.16
CA ALA A 49 -5.43 -6.25 -4.88
C ALA A 49 -4.78 -7.60 -4.50
N GLN A 50 -4.11 -8.28 -5.43
CA GLN A 50 -3.50 -9.59 -5.21
C GLN A 50 -2.06 -9.63 -5.72
N HIS A 51 -1.12 -9.99 -4.84
CA HIS A 51 0.31 -10.02 -5.15
C HIS A 51 0.66 -10.85 -6.39
N LEU A 52 0.10 -12.06 -6.55
CA LEU A 52 0.31 -12.92 -7.73
C LEU A 52 -0.11 -12.23 -9.04
N ALA A 53 -1.18 -11.44 -9.03
CA ALA A 53 -1.59 -10.69 -10.22
C ALA A 53 -0.63 -9.53 -10.50
N SER A 54 -0.14 -8.84 -9.46
CA SER A 54 0.91 -7.82 -9.60
C SER A 54 2.20 -8.42 -10.18
N ASP A 55 2.60 -9.61 -9.72
CA ASP A 55 3.79 -10.32 -10.21
C ASP A 55 3.66 -10.72 -11.68
N VAL A 56 2.49 -11.23 -12.10
CA VAL A 56 2.19 -11.52 -13.51
C VAL A 56 2.33 -10.26 -14.36
N GLY A 57 1.75 -9.15 -13.95
CA GLY A 57 1.87 -7.89 -14.67
C GLY A 57 3.32 -7.38 -14.74
N ALA A 58 4.05 -7.47 -13.63
CA ALA A 58 5.46 -7.09 -13.58
C ALA A 58 6.32 -7.95 -14.50
N ASP A 59 6.06 -9.26 -14.59
CA ASP A 59 6.71 -10.16 -15.54
C ASP A 59 6.45 -9.77 -16.99
N ILE A 60 5.23 -9.37 -17.33
CA ILE A 60 4.89 -8.89 -18.68
C ILE A 60 5.68 -7.61 -19.01
N LEU A 61 5.80 -6.67 -18.07
CA LEU A 61 6.64 -5.47 -18.25
C LEU A 61 8.13 -5.82 -18.37
N ARG A 62 8.64 -6.74 -17.55
CA ARG A 62 10.05 -7.22 -17.64
C ARG A 62 10.36 -7.84 -19.00
N ARG A 63 9.38 -8.45 -19.67
CA ARG A 63 9.49 -8.98 -21.03
C ARG A 63 9.44 -7.90 -22.12
N GLY A 64 9.46 -6.61 -21.75
CA GLY A 64 9.45 -5.49 -22.69
C GLY A 64 8.10 -5.26 -23.37
N ARG A 65 7.01 -5.81 -22.83
CA ARG A 65 5.65 -5.58 -23.34
C ARG A 65 5.12 -4.23 -22.86
N ASN A 66 4.10 -3.73 -23.55
CA ASN A 66 3.50 -2.44 -23.22
C ASN A 66 2.65 -2.53 -21.93
N PRO A 67 2.32 -1.39 -21.28
CA PRO A 67 1.49 -1.39 -20.06
C PRO A 67 0.06 -1.90 -20.24
N VAL A 68 -0.50 -1.83 -21.45
CA VAL A 68 -1.85 -2.35 -21.76
C VAL A 68 -1.84 -3.89 -21.74
N ASP A 69 -0.83 -4.52 -22.34
CA ASP A 69 -0.63 -5.97 -22.29
C ASP A 69 -0.51 -6.46 -20.83
N ALA A 70 0.25 -5.73 -20.00
CA ALA A 70 0.37 -6.03 -18.58
C ALA A 70 -0.99 -5.90 -17.85
N ALA A 71 -1.76 -4.84 -18.12
CA ALA A 71 -3.08 -4.66 -17.52
C ALA A 71 -4.07 -5.78 -17.90
N VAL A 72 -4.05 -6.25 -19.15
CA VAL A 72 -4.88 -7.38 -19.60
C VAL A 72 -4.47 -8.68 -18.90
N ALA A 73 -3.17 -8.96 -18.80
CA ALA A 73 -2.65 -10.13 -18.09
C ALA A 73 -3.02 -10.11 -16.59
N VAL A 74 -2.93 -8.94 -15.94
CA VAL A 74 -3.38 -8.72 -14.56
C VAL A 74 -4.89 -8.99 -14.43
N GLY A 75 -5.71 -8.51 -15.36
CA GLY A 75 -7.15 -8.77 -15.37
C GLY A 75 -7.49 -10.26 -15.41
N TYR A 76 -6.84 -11.03 -16.30
CA TYR A 76 -6.99 -12.48 -16.35
C TYR A 76 -6.46 -13.19 -15.10
N ALA A 77 -5.32 -12.75 -14.56
CA ALA A 77 -4.79 -13.32 -13.31
C ALA A 77 -5.77 -13.09 -12.14
N LEU A 78 -6.31 -11.87 -12.01
CA LEU A 78 -7.30 -11.53 -10.98
C LEU A 78 -8.58 -12.36 -11.10
N ALA A 79 -9.00 -12.72 -12.31
CA ALA A 79 -10.16 -13.61 -12.49
C ALA A 79 -9.96 -15.00 -11.85
N VAL A 80 -8.70 -15.40 -11.58
CA VAL A 80 -8.36 -16.66 -10.91
C VAL A 80 -8.03 -16.42 -9.44
N VAL A 81 -7.11 -15.51 -9.14
CA VAL A 81 -6.57 -15.34 -7.78
C VAL A 81 -7.40 -14.39 -6.90
N TYR A 82 -8.34 -13.66 -7.48
CA TYR A 82 -9.22 -12.74 -6.78
C TYR A 82 -10.69 -12.84 -7.25
N PRO A 83 -11.33 -14.01 -7.12
CA PRO A 83 -12.64 -14.31 -7.72
C PRO A 83 -13.80 -13.46 -7.16
N GLN A 84 -13.59 -12.77 -6.03
CA GLN A 84 -14.57 -11.87 -5.43
C GLN A 84 -14.86 -10.64 -6.32
N ALA A 85 -13.92 -10.25 -7.19
CA ALA A 85 -14.07 -9.09 -8.06
C ALA A 85 -13.43 -9.26 -9.45
N GLY A 86 -12.30 -9.98 -9.55
CA GLY A 86 -11.74 -10.37 -10.83
C GLY A 86 -12.67 -11.32 -11.55
N ASN A 87 -12.92 -11.08 -12.85
CA ASN A 87 -13.97 -11.79 -13.56
C ASN A 87 -13.69 -11.88 -15.08
N ILE A 88 -14.32 -12.88 -15.72
CA ILE A 88 -14.40 -13.03 -17.18
C ILE A 88 -15.81 -12.83 -17.74
N GLY A 89 -16.84 -12.95 -16.90
CA GLY A 89 -18.25 -12.86 -17.29
C GLY A 89 -18.96 -11.58 -16.82
N GLY A 90 -18.24 -10.69 -16.14
CA GLY A 90 -18.77 -9.43 -15.63
C GLY A 90 -18.45 -8.25 -16.56
N GLY A 91 -18.15 -7.11 -15.96
CA GLY A 91 -17.83 -5.90 -16.68
C GLY A 91 -16.81 -5.02 -15.97
N GLY A 92 -16.53 -3.86 -16.56
CA GLY A 92 -15.62 -2.91 -15.95
C GLY A 92 -15.30 -1.70 -16.82
N PHE A 93 -14.23 -1.03 -16.42
CA PHE A 93 -13.71 0.16 -17.07
C PHE A 93 -12.18 0.13 -17.09
N MET A 94 -11.61 0.78 -18.09
CA MET A 94 -10.18 1.02 -18.19
C MET A 94 -9.94 2.47 -18.57
N THR A 95 -9.07 3.15 -17.83
CA THR A 95 -8.55 4.47 -18.19
C THR A 95 -7.11 4.31 -18.65
N LEU A 96 -6.81 4.82 -19.85
CA LEU A 96 -5.51 4.72 -20.49
C LEU A 96 -4.97 6.11 -20.80
N ARG A 97 -3.71 6.35 -20.43
CA ARG A 97 -2.93 7.52 -20.85
C ARG A 97 -1.59 7.04 -21.40
N LEU A 98 -1.36 7.30 -22.69
CA LEU A 98 -0.04 7.11 -23.29
C LEU A 98 0.82 8.34 -23.00
N ALA A 99 2.15 8.19 -23.05
CA ALA A 99 3.12 9.24 -22.70
C ALA A 99 2.75 10.61 -23.30
N ASP A 100 2.53 10.65 -24.63
CA ASP A 100 2.18 11.87 -25.36
C ASP A 100 0.76 11.82 -25.95
N GLY A 101 -0.07 10.88 -25.49
CA GLY A 101 -1.39 10.64 -26.04
C GLY A 101 -2.53 11.31 -25.26
N PRO A 102 -3.71 11.46 -25.86
CA PRO A 102 -4.90 11.83 -25.12
C PRO A 102 -5.27 10.73 -24.12
N THR A 103 -5.91 11.11 -23.01
CA THR A 103 -6.53 10.16 -22.10
C THR A 103 -7.72 9.49 -22.78
N ARG A 104 -7.82 8.17 -22.72
CA ARG A 104 -8.93 7.38 -23.25
C ARG A 104 -9.58 6.57 -22.13
N VAL A 105 -10.88 6.33 -22.27
CA VAL A 105 -11.65 5.49 -21.36
C VAL A 105 -12.38 4.43 -22.18
N ALA A 106 -12.25 3.17 -21.79
CA ALA A 106 -13.01 2.06 -22.34
C ALA A 106 -13.96 1.52 -21.26
N SER A 107 -15.17 1.13 -21.66
CA SER A 107 -16.16 0.47 -20.81
C SER A 107 -16.62 -0.83 -21.47
N TRP A 108 -16.75 -1.90 -20.68
CA TRP A 108 -17.35 -3.17 -21.12
C TRP A 108 -18.40 -3.59 -20.10
N LYS A 109 -19.48 -2.83 -20.01
CA LYS A 109 -20.58 -3.22 -19.12
C LYS A 109 -21.48 -4.26 -19.80
N PRO A 110 -22.02 -5.22 -19.03
CA PRO A 110 -23.05 -6.11 -19.54
C PRO A 110 -24.21 -5.29 -20.13
N VAL A 111 -24.73 -5.74 -21.26
CA VAL A 111 -25.95 -5.20 -21.85
C VAL A 111 -27.14 -5.81 -21.12
N ALA A 112 -28.11 -4.98 -20.72
CA ALA A 112 -29.35 -5.48 -20.14
C ALA A 112 -30.14 -6.26 -21.20
N THR A 113 -30.40 -7.53 -20.96
CA THR A 113 -31.37 -8.31 -21.73
C THR A 113 -32.78 -7.98 -21.23
N GLY A 114 -33.63 -7.51 -22.15
CA GLY A 114 -35.06 -7.23 -21.90
C GLY A 114 -35.93 -8.47 -21.97
#